data_AF-A0A3R7EXW9-F1
#
_entry.id   AF-A0A3R7EXW9-F1
#
_cell.length_a   1.000
_cell.length_b   1.000
_cell.length_c   1.000
_cell.angle_alpha   90.00
_cell.angle_beta   90.00
_cell.angle_gamma   90.00
#
_symmetry.space_group_name_H-M   'P 1'
#
loop_
_entity.id
_entity.type
_entity.pdbx_description
1 polymer ?
#
loop_
_entity_poly.entity_id
_entity_poly.type
_entity_poly.pdbx_seq_one_letter_code
_entity_poly.pdbx_strand_id
1 'polypeptide(L)'
;MNAPTDLPFMRVAAALDSYRRNLASTAHWADPSWSAAMLGANAAQLEHWRGALTRAGAAAVERCSQALAEAAGVKPPSFATLTQTALKPTPAGTAQPNAVLLDVLPVHHALQVLRMRALSFRRAEARRLIDKRTRSQLSEWTGVGIDRLTQDAHLADAPDIARLAARAAMPPLTALDAGSLAVEGCALLLRDLGGAQAASGANVASDPTESARVPFPLLRLALPRVLPTPAWLASVPEGLDAPGSARLFARLSDLLPEFAWLFG
;
A
#
# COMPACT_ATOMS: atom_id res chain seq x y z
N MET A 1 -12.29 -9.08 20.50
CA MET A 1 -13.62 -8.57 20.91
C MET A 1 -14.08 -7.64 19.80
N ASN A 2 -15.00 -8.07 18.95
CA ASN A 2 -15.49 -7.26 17.83
C ASN A 2 -16.52 -6.27 18.39
N ALA A 3 -16.13 -5.00 18.52
CA ALA A 3 -17.08 -3.95 18.86
C ALA A 3 -18.11 -3.81 17.72
N PRO A 4 -19.39 -3.53 18.01
CA PRO A 4 -20.37 -3.24 16.98
C PRO A 4 -19.93 -1.96 16.24
N THR A 5 -19.54 -2.08 14.97
CA THR A 5 -19.11 -0.96 14.10
C THR A 5 -20.23 -0.43 13.21
N ASP A 6 -21.49 -0.82 13.50
CA ASP A 6 -22.66 -0.54 12.67
C ASP A 6 -23.02 0.95 12.61
N LEU A 7 -22.46 1.77 13.52
CA LEU A 7 -22.63 3.22 13.51
C LEU A 7 -21.39 3.93 12.94
N PRO A 8 -21.54 4.85 11.97
CA PRO A 8 -20.42 5.51 11.28
C PRO A 8 -19.40 6.17 12.22
N PHE A 9 -19.83 6.76 13.33
CA PHE A 9 -18.92 7.42 14.28
C PHE A 9 -18.08 6.42 15.10
N MET A 10 -18.61 5.23 15.42
CA MET A 10 -17.86 4.18 16.11
C MET A 10 -16.78 3.61 15.18
N ARG A 11 -17.11 3.42 13.90
CA ARG A 11 -16.13 3.04 12.87
C ARG A 11 -15.00 4.06 12.77
N VAL A 12 -15.33 5.36 12.69
CA VAL A 12 -14.31 6.41 12.59
C VAL A 12 -13.44 6.47 13.85
N ALA A 13 -14.02 6.32 15.04
CA ALA A 13 -13.26 6.26 16.28
C ALA A 13 -12.28 5.07 16.29
N ALA A 14 -12.73 3.89 15.87
CA ALA A 14 -11.88 2.71 15.73
C ALA A 14 -10.77 2.92 14.67
N ALA A 15 -11.08 3.57 13.56
CA ALA A 15 -10.11 3.90 12.53
C ALA A 15 -9.03 4.89 13.03
N LEU A 16 -9.44 5.92 13.76
CA LEU A 16 -8.51 6.88 14.37
C LEU A 16 -7.61 6.22 15.43
N ASP A 17 -8.17 5.33 16.26
CA ASP A 17 -7.36 4.59 17.24
C ASP A 17 -6.34 3.66 16.55
N SER A 18 -6.75 2.97 15.48
CA SER A 18 -5.85 2.12 14.70
C SER A 18 -4.74 2.94 14.04
N TYR A 19 -5.08 4.09 13.43
CA TYR A 19 -4.11 5.03 12.87
C TYR A 19 -3.11 5.50 13.94
N ARG A 20 -3.60 5.87 15.14
CA ARG A 20 -2.75 6.29 16.26
C ARG A 20 -1.77 5.19 16.70
N ARG A 21 -2.22 3.94 16.75
CA ARG A 21 -1.35 2.78 17.07
C ARG A 21 -0.28 2.53 16.01
N ASN A 22 -0.64 2.67 14.73
CA ASN A 22 0.33 2.61 13.64
C ASN A 22 1.37 3.72 13.78
N LEU A 23 0.92 4.96 13.98
CA LEU A 23 1.78 6.12 14.13
C LEU A 23 2.75 5.95 15.30
N ALA A 24 2.28 5.48 16.46
CA ALA A 24 3.10 5.30 17.66
C ALA A 24 4.21 4.26 17.53
N SER A 25 4.15 3.39 16.51
CA SER A 25 5.13 2.31 16.28
C SER A 25 5.95 2.49 15.00
N THR A 26 5.76 3.59 14.27
CA THR A 26 6.40 3.87 12.97
C THR A 26 7.90 3.66 12.94
N ALA A 27 8.61 4.07 13.99
CA ALA A 27 10.06 3.93 14.07
C ALA A 27 10.56 2.47 13.99
N HIS A 28 9.70 1.49 14.30
CA HIS A 28 10.06 0.07 14.21
C HIS A 28 9.91 -0.52 12.81
N TRP A 29 8.94 -0.06 12.03
CA TRP A 29 8.56 -0.69 10.76
C TRP A 29 8.84 0.17 9.53
N ALA A 30 9.16 1.46 9.70
CA ALA A 30 9.56 2.31 8.59
C ALA A 30 10.78 1.72 7.88
N ASP A 31 10.82 1.87 6.56
CA ASP A 31 11.95 1.45 5.75
C ASP A 31 13.22 2.19 6.23
N PRO A 32 14.35 1.48 6.40
CA PRO A 32 15.58 2.06 6.96
C PRO A 32 16.08 3.30 6.20
N SER A 33 15.74 3.45 4.92
CA SER A 33 16.11 4.63 4.12
C SER A 33 15.49 5.93 4.61
N TRP A 34 14.37 5.89 5.33
CA TRP A 34 13.78 7.07 5.98
C TRP A 34 14.66 7.55 7.12
N SER A 35 14.95 6.68 8.09
CA SER A 35 15.77 7.03 9.24
C SER A 35 17.20 7.37 8.84
N ALA A 36 17.79 6.66 7.87
CA ALA A 36 19.11 6.98 7.34
C ALA A 36 19.18 8.42 6.80
N ALA A 37 18.19 8.80 5.99
CA ALA A 37 18.12 10.15 5.42
C ALA A 37 17.86 11.23 6.47
N MET A 38 16.93 10.99 7.40
CA MET A 38 16.56 11.98 8.42
C MET A 38 17.65 12.21 9.47
N LEU A 39 18.41 11.16 9.79
CA LEU A 39 19.50 11.23 10.78
C LEU A 39 20.85 11.59 10.14
N GLY A 40 20.96 11.60 8.81
CA GLY A 40 22.26 11.68 8.13
C GLY A 40 23.20 10.52 8.48
N ALA A 41 22.62 9.35 8.80
CA ALA A 41 23.34 8.23 9.38
C ALA A 41 23.84 7.26 8.30
N ASN A 42 25.06 6.74 8.49
CA ASN A 42 25.55 5.60 7.71
C ASN A 42 24.97 4.26 8.23
N ALA A 43 25.27 3.15 7.55
CA ALA A 43 24.72 1.84 7.89
C ALA A 43 25.03 1.38 9.32
N ALA A 44 26.24 1.62 9.83
CA ALA A 44 26.63 1.21 11.18
C ALA A 44 25.90 2.03 12.26
N GLN A 45 25.77 3.34 12.04
CA GLN A 45 25.01 4.23 12.92
C GLN A 45 23.52 3.88 12.92
N LEU A 46 22.98 3.52 11.76
CA LEU A 46 21.58 3.10 11.63
C LEU A 46 21.31 1.80 12.38
N GLU A 47 22.22 0.82 12.32
CA GLU A 47 22.08 -0.42 13.07
C GLU A 47 22.14 -0.16 14.60
N HIS A 48 23.04 0.71 15.04
CA HIS A 48 23.09 1.13 16.44
C HIS A 48 21.79 1.80 16.89
N TRP A 49 21.24 2.69 16.06
CA TRP A 49 19.96 3.35 16.30
C TRP A 49 18.79 2.35 16.40
N ARG A 50 18.71 1.37 15.49
CA ARG A 50 17.70 0.31 15.57
C ARG A 50 17.84 -0.52 16.84
N GLY A 51 19.06 -0.89 17.21
CA GLY A 51 19.32 -1.57 18.47
C GLY A 51 18.90 -0.75 19.69
N ALA A 52 19.11 0.57 19.67
CA ALA A 52 18.64 1.46 20.73
C ALA A 52 17.11 1.53 20.80
N LEU A 53 16.41 1.60 19.66
CA LEU A 53 14.96 1.57 19.61
C LEU A 53 14.37 0.29 20.19
N THR A 54 14.95 -0.88 19.91
CA THR A 54 14.47 -2.16 20.47
C THR A 54 14.54 -2.21 21.99
N ARG A 55 15.49 -1.49 22.60
CA ARG A 55 15.65 -1.41 24.07
C ARG A 55 14.91 -0.22 24.69
N ALA A 56 14.42 0.71 23.88
CA ALA A 56 13.76 1.91 24.35
C ALA A 56 12.38 1.59 24.94
N GLY A 57 11.96 2.36 25.94
CA GLY A 57 10.60 2.28 26.46
C GLY A 57 9.56 2.77 25.45
N ALA A 58 8.32 2.32 25.58
CA ALA A 58 7.22 2.64 24.66
C ALA A 58 7.05 4.16 24.40
N ALA A 59 7.15 4.98 25.45
CA ALA A 59 7.03 6.44 25.31
C ALA A 59 8.16 7.08 24.47
N ALA A 60 9.37 6.51 24.49
CA ALA A 60 10.47 6.99 23.66
C ALA A 60 10.28 6.58 22.20
N VAL A 61 9.86 5.32 21.96
CA VAL A 61 9.52 4.83 20.63
C VAL A 61 8.39 5.67 20.01
N GLU A 62 7.36 5.99 20.77
CA GLU A 62 6.24 6.80 20.29
C GLU A 62 6.70 8.20 19.87
N ARG A 63 7.52 8.88 20.67
CA ARG A 63 8.08 10.19 20.31
C ARG A 63 8.98 10.12 19.07
N CYS A 64 9.85 9.11 18.98
CA CYS A 64 10.68 8.90 17.79
C CYS A 64 9.82 8.64 16.55
N SER A 65 8.73 7.89 16.70
CA SER A 65 7.81 7.57 15.61
C SER A 65 7.04 8.81 15.14
N GLN A 66 6.57 9.64 16.06
CA GLN A 66 5.93 10.94 15.76
C GLN A 66 6.92 11.87 15.06
N ALA A 67 8.13 12.04 15.60
CA ALA A 67 9.15 12.89 14.98
C ALA A 67 9.55 12.41 13.57
N LEU A 68 9.66 11.09 13.37
CA LEU A 68 9.93 10.52 12.05
C LEU A 68 8.79 10.80 11.06
N ALA A 69 7.54 10.60 11.48
CA ALA A 69 6.37 10.84 10.65
C ALA A 69 6.21 12.34 10.31
N GLU A 70 6.42 13.23 11.28
CA GLU A 70 6.42 14.68 11.07
C GLU A 70 7.52 15.13 10.11
N ALA A 71 8.75 14.65 10.31
CA ALA A 71 9.87 14.94 9.41
C ALA A 71 9.64 14.42 7.98
N ALA A 72 8.94 13.30 7.85
CA ALA A 72 8.51 12.75 6.57
C ALA A 72 7.27 13.45 5.96
N GLY A 73 6.69 14.44 6.65
CA GLY A 73 5.53 15.19 6.19
C GLY A 73 4.22 14.41 6.21
N VAL A 74 4.12 13.38 7.06
CA VAL A 74 2.89 12.59 7.22
C VAL A 74 1.80 13.48 7.79
N LYS A 75 0.65 13.51 7.11
CA LYS A 75 -0.54 14.22 7.57
C LYS A 75 -1.60 13.20 8.00
N PRO A 76 -2.29 13.43 9.13
CA PRO A 76 -3.35 12.55 9.56
C PRO A 76 -4.52 12.57 8.55
N PRO A 77 -5.23 11.44 8.40
CA PRO A 77 -6.41 11.37 7.56
C PRO A 77 -7.52 12.29 8.06
N SER A 78 -8.25 12.93 7.14
CA SER A 78 -9.39 13.76 7.52
C SER A 78 -10.56 12.90 8.00
N PHE A 79 -11.32 13.42 8.97
CA PHE A 79 -12.51 12.75 9.50
C PHE A 79 -13.49 12.37 8.37
N ALA A 80 -13.73 13.29 7.43
CA ALA A 80 -14.61 13.08 6.28
C ALA A 80 -14.15 11.95 5.34
N THR A 81 -12.85 11.64 5.31
CA THR A 81 -12.34 10.51 4.52
C THR A 81 -12.55 9.18 5.23
N LEU A 82 -12.44 9.17 6.56
CA LEU A 82 -12.64 7.97 7.37
C LEU A 82 -14.12 7.56 7.49
N THR A 83 -15.05 8.48 7.22
CA THR A 83 -16.48 8.16 7.14
C THR A 83 -16.85 7.47 5.83
N GLN A 84 -15.99 7.44 4.83
CA GLN A 84 -16.24 6.79 3.54
C GLN A 84 -15.80 5.32 3.56
N THR A 85 -16.46 4.46 2.78
CA THR A 85 -16.14 3.03 2.68
C THR A 85 -14.93 2.79 1.76
N ALA A 86 -14.65 1.54 1.39
CA ALA A 86 -13.54 1.19 0.48
C ALA A 86 -13.60 1.90 -0.88
N LEU A 87 -14.80 2.27 -1.33
CA LEU A 87 -15.03 2.95 -2.60
C LEU A 87 -15.72 4.30 -2.37
N LYS A 88 -15.16 5.36 -2.94
CA LYS A 88 -15.72 6.70 -2.93
C LYS A 88 -16.48 6.96 -4.22
N PRO A 89 -17.69 7.51 -4.18
CA PRO A 89 -18.35 8.00 -5.38
C PRO A 89 -17.56 9.21 -5.92
N THR A 90 -17.35 9.26 -7.23
CA THR A 90 -16.83 10.47 -7.90
C THR A 90 -17.96 11.16 -8.67
N PRO A 91 -17.87 12.48 -8.93
CA PRO A 91 -18.86 13.21 -9.71
C PRO A 91 -19.08 12.64 -11.12
N ALA A 92 -18.07 11.96 -11.68
CA ALA A 92 -18.14 11.27 -12.97
C ALA A 92 -18.92 9.93 -12.92
N GLY A 93 -19.47 9.54 -11.77
CA GLY A 93 -20.21 8.29 -11.57
C GLY A 93 -19.32 7.05 -11.41
N THR A 94 -18.00 7.18 -11.54
CA THR A 94 -17.04 6.10 -11.30
C THR A 94 -16.69 5.99 -9.81
N ALA A 95 -16.51 4.76 -9.30
CA ALA A 95 -16.06 4.53 -7.93
C ALA A 95 -14.53 4.58 -7.84
N GLN A 96 -13.97 5.39 -6.94
CA GLN A 96 -12.52 5.50 -6.72
C GLN A 96 -12.11 4.78 -5.41
N PRO A 97 -10.96 4.09 -5.36
CA PRO A 97 -10.45 3.52 -4.12
C PRO A 97 -10.27 4.55 -3.00
N ASN A 98 -10.75 4.24 -1.79
CA ASN A 98 -10.42 4.99 -0.59
C ASN A 98 -9.07 4.56 -0.01
N ALA A 99 -8.00 4.90 -0.70
CA ALA A 99 -6.65 4.45 -0.35
C ALA A 99 -6.13 4.99 1.01
N VAL A 100 -6.77 6.02 1.56
CA VAL A 100 -6.48 6.54 2.91
C VAL A 100 -6.72 5.48 4.00
N LEU A 101 -7.65 4.55 3.78
CA LEU A 101 -7.92 3.45 4.72
C LEU A 101 -6.71 2.51 4.90
N LEU A 102 -5.74 2.53 3.99
CA LEU A 102 -4.53 1.73 4.15
C LEU A 102 -3.62 2.23 5.29
N ASP A 103 -3.68 3.51 5.67
CA ASP A 103 -2.98 4.04 6.85
C ASP A 103 -3.61 3.60 8.17
N VAL A 104 -4.86 3.12 8.11
CA VAL A 104 -5.62 2.64 9.26
C VAL A 104 -5.35 1.16 9.52
N LEU A 105 -5.10 0.37 8.47
CA LEU A 105 -4.72 -1.04 8.61
C LEU A 105 -3.40 -1.20 9.37
N PRO A 106 -3.23 -2.25 10.19
CA PRO A 106 -1.90 -2.61 10.68
C PRO A 106 -0.92 -2.74 9.50
N VAL A 107 0.27 -2.16 9.62
CA VAL A 107 1.22 -2.00 8.49
C VAL A 107 1.45 -3.28 7.67
N HIS A 108 1.54 -4.43 8.34
CA HIS A 108 1.66 -5.73 7.70
C HIS A 108 0.51 -6.01 6.70
N HIS A 109 -0.74 -5.79 7.11
CA HIS A 109 -1.91 -6.01 6.27
C HIS A 109 -2.00 -4.95 5.16
N ALA A 110 -1.61 -3.71 5.45
CA ALA A 110 -1.53 -2.67 4.44
C ALA A 110 -0.51 -3.02 3.32
N LEU A 111 0.66 -3.56 3.68
CA LEU A 111 1.64 -4.09 2.72
C LEU A 111 1.10 -5.31 1.95
N GLN A 112 0.32 -6.18 2.62
CA GLN A 112 -0.37 -7.28 1.95
C GLN A 112 -1.33 -6.77 0.87
N VAL A 113 -2.12 -5.72 1.14
CA VAL A 113 -3.01 -5.12 0.13
C VAL A 113 -2.24 -4.58 -1.08
N LEU A 114 -1.09 -3.95 -0.86
CA LEU A 114 -0.22 -3.54 -1.97
C LEU A 114 0.24 -4.74 -2.80
N ARG A 115 0.70 -5.82 -2.15
CA ARG A 115 1.10 -7.05 -2.85
C ARG A 115 -0.08 -7.70 -3.58
N MET A 116 -1.29 -7.66 -3.01
CA MET A 116 -2.51 -8.11 -3.67
C MET A 116 -2.75 -7.31 -4.96
N ARG A 117 -2.54 -5.98 -4.95
CA ARG A 117 -2.69 -5.14 -6.15
C ARG A 117 -1.76 -5.56 -7.28
N ALA A 118 -0.50 -5.87 -6.95
CA ALA A 118 0.48 -6.36 -7.92
C ALA A 118 0.10 -7.75 -8.47
N LEU A 119 -0.30 -8.69 -7.61
CA LEU A 119 -0.71 -10.03 -8.04
C LEU A 119 -2.02 -10.03 -8.86
N SER A 120 -2.96 -9.14 -8.55
CA SER A 120 -4.19 -8.96 -9.35
C SER A 120 -3.88 -8.46 -10.76
N PHE A 121 -2.90 -7.57 -10.91
CA PHE A 121 -2.38 -7.16 -12.22
C PHE A 121 -1.76 -8.37 -12.95
N ARG A 122 -0.94 -9.15 -12.23
CA ARG A 122 -0.24 -10.35 -12.72
C ARG A 122 -1.08 -11.63 -12.73
N ARG A 123 -2.41 -11.53 -12.67
CA ARG A 123 -3.30 -12.69 -12.43
C ARG A 123 -3.10 -13.85 -13.42
N ALA A 124 -2.81 -13.56 -14.68
CA ALA A 124 -2.55 -14.58 -15.69
C ALA A 124 -1.26 -15.37 -15.41
N GLU A 125 -0.23 -14.70 -14.89
CA GLU A 125 1.02 -15.33 -14.46
C GLU A 125 0.80 -16.16 -13.19
N ALA A 126 0.15 -15.58 -12.18
CA ALA A 126 -0.10 -16.22 -10.90
C ALA A 126 -0.93 -17.52 -11.04
N ARG A 127 -1.89 -17.57 -11.97
CA ARG A 127 -2.70 -18.77 -12.25
C ARG A 127 -1.92 -19.89 -12.95
N ARG A 128 -0.90 -19.53 -13.72
CA ARG A 128 -0.04 -20.51 -14.42
C ARG A 128 1.03 -21.10 -13.50
N LEU A 129 1.16 -20.60 -12.27
CA LEU A 129 2.05 -21.19 -11.28
C LEU A 129 1.52 -22.57 -10.87
N ILE A 130 2.28 -23.61 -11.22
CA ILE A 130 2.02 -25.01 -10.83
C ILE A 130 2.82 -25.35 -9.57
N ASP A 131 3.96 -24.67 -9.35
CA ASP A 131 4.83 -24.95 -8.20
C ASP A 131 4.15 -24.60 -6.87
N LYS A 132 4.03 -25.61 -6.00
CA LYS A 132 3.36 -25.48 -4.70
C LYS A 132 4.10 -24.50 -3.78
N ARG A 133 5.43 -24.48 -3.80
CA ARG A 133 6.23 -23.64 -2.91
C ARG A 133 6.03 -22.16 -3.23
N THR A 134 6.14 -21.78 -4.50
CA THR A 134 5.89 -20.39 -4.93
C THR A 134 4.46 -19.97 -4.61
N ARG A 135 3.45 -20.83 -4.85
CA ARG A 135 2.05 -20.52 -4.52
C ARG A 135 1.86 -20.29 -3.02
N SER A 136 2.41 -21.16 -2.17
CA SER A 136 2.37 -21.00 -0.72
C SER A 136 3.05 -19.71 -0.27
N GLN A 137 4.21 -19.39 -0.82
CA GLN A 137 4.95 -18.16 -0.52
C GLN A 137 4.16 -16.90 -0.91
N LEU A 138 3.55 -16.87 -2.10
CA LEU A 138 2.73 -15.72 -2.51
C LEU A 138 1.47 -15.59 -1.63
N SER A 139 0.88 -16.70 -1.19
CA SER A 139 -0.23 -16.68 -0.25
C SER A 139 0.17 -16.17 1.13
N GLU A 140 1.35 -16.53 1.63
CA GLU A 140 1.92 -15.97 2.84
C GLU A 140 2.12 -14.45 2.71
N TRP A 141 2.71 -14.01 1.60
CA TRP A 141 2.99 -12.59 1.35
C TRP A 141 1.75 -11.70 1.25
N THR A 142 0.61 -12.26 0.84
CA THR A 142 -0.66 -11.54 0.70
C THR A 142 -1.65 -11.83 1.82
N GLY A 143 -1.44 -12.86 2.64
CA GLY A 143 -2.40 -13.30 3.65
C GLY A 143 -3.65 -13.98 3.09
N VAL A 144 -3.73 -14.19 1.76
CA VAL A 144 -4.89 -14.78 1.10
C VAL A 144 -4.48 -15.88 0.12
N GLY A 145 -5.36 -16.85 -0.12
CA GLY A 145 -5.15 -17.87 -1.15
C GLY A 145 -5.00 -17.24 -2.54
N ILE A 146 -3.97 -17.63 -3.31
CA ILE A 146 -3.75 -17.09 -4.67
C ILE A 146 -4.93 -17.36 -5.59
N ASP A 147 -5.58 -18.52 -5.46
CA ASP A 147 -6.80 -18.83 -6.21
C ASP A 147 -7.92 -17.83 -5.87
N ARG A 148 -8.15 -17.58 -4.58
CA ARG A 148 -9.14 -16.61 -4.11
C ARG A 148 -8.83 -15.21 -4.63
N LEU A 149 -7.58 -14.77 -4.56
CA LEU A 149 -7.18 -13.45 -5.02
C LEU A 149 -7.39 -13.30 -6.54
N THR A 150 -6.97 -14.30 -7.31
CA THR A 150 -7.03 -14.26 -8.78
C THR A 150 -8.41 -14.59 -9.34
N GLN A 151 -9.35 -15.12 -8.56
CA GLN A 151 -10.78 -15.27 -8.91
C GLN A 151 -11.46 -13.88 -9.01
N ASP A 152 -11.15 -13.14 -10.07
CA ASP A 152 -11.88 -11.96 -10.51
C ASP A 152 -12.70 -12.34 -11.76
N ALA A 153 -13.99 -11.97 -11.80
CA ALA A 153 -14.90 -12.23 -12.91
C ALA A 153 -14.49 -11.50 -14.20
N HIS A 154 -13.69 -10.43 -14.09
CA HIS A 154 -13.29 -9.58 -15.21
C HIS A 154 -12.00 -10.07 -15.90
N LEU A 155 -12.00 -11.33 -16.32
CA LEU A 155 -10.83 -11.96 -16.94
C LEU A 155 -10.50 -11.44 -18.33
N ALA A 156 -11.50 -10.98 -19.08
CA ALA A 156 -11.30 -10.40 -20.40
C ALA A 156 -10.40 -9.15 -20.35
N ASP A 157 -10.36 -8.44 -19.22
CA ASP A 157 -9.59 -7.21 -19.05
C ASP A 157 -8.18 -7.46 -18.47
N ALA A 158 -7.67 -8.69 -18.57
CA ALA A 158 -6.37 -9.03 -17.99
C ALA A 158 -5.21 -8.47 -18.82
N PRO A 159 -4.21 -7.84 -18.17
CA PRO A 159 -2.96 -7.56 -18.83
C PRO A 159 -2.37 -8.83 -19.48
N ASP A 160 -1.94 -8.71 -20.73
CA ASP A 160 -1.17 -9.76 -21.39
C ASP A 160 0.26 -9.76 -20.84
N ILE A 161 0.45 -10.54 -19.78
CA ILE A 161 1.72 -10.70 -19.07
C ILE A 161 2.83 -11.20 -20.01
N ALA A 162 2.52 -12.07 -20.97
CA ALA A 162 3.52 -12.59 -21.91
C ALA A 162 4.04 -11.46 -22.82
N ARG A 163 3.12 -10.60 -23.31
CA ARG A 163 3.49 -9.42 -24.07
C ARG A 163 4.26 -8.39 -23.23
N LEU A 164 3.89 -8.19 -21.97
CA LEU A 164 4.61 -7.29 -21.05
C LEU A 164 6.02 -7.79 -20.74
N ALA A 165 6.20 -9.10 -20.52
CA ALA A 165 7.52 -9.69 -20.36
C ALA A 165 8.39 -9.45 -21.61
N ALA A 166 7.84 -9.69 -22.81
CA ALA A 166 8.57 -9.56 -24.07
C ALA A 166 8.89 -8.11 -24.47
N ARG A 167 7.97 -7.16 -24.25
CA ARG A 167 8.10 -5.77 -24.75
C ARG A 167 8.54 -4.75 -23.71
N ALA A 168 8.21 -4.98 -22.45
CA ALA A 168 8.50 -4.06 -21.34
C ALA A 168 9.58 -4.59 -20.40
N ALA A 169 10.13 -5.80 -20.66
CA ALA A 169 11.06 -6.48 -19.76
C ALA A 169 10.49 -6.64 -18.33
N MET A 170 9.18 -6.88 -18.22
CA MET A 170 8.55 -7.15 -16.93
C MET A 170 9.16 -8.42 -16.30
N PRO A 171 9.73 -8.34 -15.08
CA PRO A 171 10.35 -9.49 -14.43
C PRO A 171 9.29 -10.54 -14.07
N PRO A 172 9.63 -11.84 -14.07
CA PRO A 172 8.70 -12.89 -13.64
C PRO A 172 8.50 -12.86 -12.12
N LEU A 173 7.37 -13.42 -11.64
CA LEU A 173 7.03 -13.52 -10.21
C LEU A 173 8.12 -14.22 -9.39
N THR A 174 8.81 -15.19 -9.96
CA THR A 174 9.89 -15.93 -9.30
C THR A 174 11.14 -15.08 -9.02
N ALA A 175 11.27 -13.92 -9.68
CA ALA A 175 12.36 -12.98 -9.46
C ALA A 175 12.01 -11.87 -8.47
N LEU A 176 10.76 -11.83 -7.97
CA LEU A 176 10.30 -10.80 -7.04
C LEU A 176 10.31 -11.33 -5.61
N ASP A 177 10.65 -10.46 -4.67
CA ASP A 177 10.41 -10.67 -3.25
C ASP A 177 9.16 -9.90 -2.77
N ALA A 178 8.78 -10.08 -1.51
CA ALA A 178 7.62 -9.44 -0.92
C ALA A 178 7.69 -7.90 -0.92
N GLY A 179 8.90 -7.32 -0.84
CA GLY A 179 9.12 -5.88 -0.83
C GLY A 179 8.93 -5.28 -2.22
N SER A 180 9.57 -5.89 -3.23
CA SER A 180 9.46 -5.52 -4.64
C SER A 180 8.02 -5.62 -5.13
N LEU A 181 7.29 -6.66 -4.70
CA LEU A 181 5.87 -6.82 -5.00
C LEU A 181 4.98 -5.74 -4.34
N ALA A 182 5.32 -5.31 -3.13
CA ALA A 182 4.61 -4.20 -2.47
C ALA A 182 4.88 -2.85 -3.16
N VAL A 183 6.12 -2.60 -3.60
CA VAL A 183 6.50 -1.41 -4.38
C VAL A 183 5.75 -1.38 -5.71
N GLU A 184 5.71 -2.51 -6.43
CA GLU A 184 4.95 -2.62 -7.67
C GLU A 184 3.46 -2.33 -7.46
N GLY A 185 2.87 -2.90 -6.41
CA GLY A 185 1.48 -2.66 -6.05
C GLY A 185 1.18 -1.22 -5.67
N CYS A 186 2.11 -0.56 -4.97
CA CYS A 186 2.05 0.86 -4.68
C CYS A 186 2.05 1.69 -5.95
N ALA A 187 2.96 1.40 -6.89
CA ALA A 187 3.05 2.11 -8.15
C ALA A 187 1.76 1.96 -9.00
N LEU A 188 1.20 0.74 -9.06
CA LEU A 188 -0.08 0.48 -9.73
C LEU A 188 -1.25 1.22 -9.07
N LEU A 189 -1.32 1.23 -7.74
CA LEU A 189 -2.36 1.94 -6.99
C LEU A 189 -2.26 3.45 -7.22
N LEU A 190 -1.06 4.03 -7.14
CA LEU A 190 -0.84 5.45 -7.38
C LEU A 190 -1.16 5.83 -8.83
N ARG A 191 -0.80 4.99 -9.81
CA ARG A 191 -1.18 5.17 -11.21
C ARG A 191 -2.71 5.26 -11.37
N ASP A 192 -3.45 4.29 -10.81
CA ASP A 192 -4.91 4.25 -10.93
C ASP A 192 -5.62 5.41 -10.20
N LEU A 193 -4.95 6.01 -9.20
CA LEU A 193 -5.44 7.19 -8.49
C LEU A 193 -5.07 8.52 -9.19
N GLY A 194 -4.40 8.47 -10.34
CA GLY A 194 -3.91 9.67 -11.05
C GLY A 194 -2.65 10.29 -10.43
N GLY A 195 -2.00 9.60 -9.48
CA GLY A 195 -0.85 10.07 -8.69
C GLY A 195 0.52 9.64 -9.22
N ALA A 196 0.64 9.10 -10.44
CA ALA A 196 1.94 8.67 -10.99
C ALA A 196 2.97 9.82 -11.08
N GLN A 197 2.51 11.07 -11.16
CA GLN A 197 3.37 12.27 -11.15
C GLN A 197 3.74 12.75 -9.72
N ALA A 198 3.08 12.27 -8.67
CA ALA A 198 3.31 12.65 -7.28
C ALA A 198 4.44 11.86 -6.60
N ALA A 199 4.77 10.67 -7.11
CA ALA A 199 5.76 9.77 -6.52
C ALA A 199 7.21 10.08 -6.92
N SER A 200 7.39 10.69 -8.10
CA SER A 200 8.67 11.25 -8.55
C SER A 200 8.71 12.69 -8.06
N GLY A 201 9.56 13.02 -7.10
CA GLY A 201 9.68 14.38 -6.53
C GLY A 201 10.20 15.46 -7.49
N ALA A 202 9.62 15.58 -8.69
CA ALA A 202 9.95 16.57 -9.70
C ALA A 202 8.86 17.66 -9.72
N ASN A 203 9.27 18.87 -9.33
CA ASN A 203 8.49 20.10 -9.33
C ASN A 203 7.72 20.33 -10.65
N VAL A 204 6.40 20.54 -10.57
CA VAL A 204 5.71 21.49 -11.45
C VAL A 204 4.71 22.28 -10.60
N ALA A 205 4.86 23.60 -10.65
CA ALA A 205 4.09 24.57 -9.90
C ALA A 205 2.71 24.78 -10.53
N SER A 206 1.67 24.27 -9.86
CA SER A 206 0.30 24.77 -9.94
C SER A 206 -0.47 24.23 -8.74
N ASP A 207 -0.75 25.11 -7.78
CA ASP A 207 -1.42 24.89 -6.47
C ASP A 207 -1.12 23.56 -5.72
N PRO A 208 -0.10 23.53 -4.83
CA PRO A 208 0.63 22.32 -4.45
C PRO A 208 0.08 21.53 -3.25
N THR A 209 -1.11 21.84 -2.73
CA THR A 209 -1.47 21.39 -1.37
C THR A 209 -2.23 20.06 -1.28
N GLU A 210 -2.81 19.51 -2.36
CA GLU A 210 -3.54 18.23 -2.27
C GLU A 210 -3.19 17.22 -3.39
N SER A 211 -3.02 17.66 -4.63
CA SER A 211 -2.93 16.75 -5.80
C SER A 211 -1.61 15.97 -5.95
N ALA A 212 -0.58 16.30 -5.16
CA ALA A 212 0.73 15.64 -5.21
C ALA A 212 1.05 14.78 -3.97
N ARG A 213 0.06 14.49 -3.12
CA ARG A 213 0.29 13.70 -1.90
C ARG A 213 -0.14 12.25 -2.10
N VAL A 214 0.75 11.34 -1.72
CA VAL A 214 0.41 9.92 -1.56
C VAL A 214 -0.78 9.83 -0.59
N PRO A 215 -1.88 9.15 -0.94
CA PRO A 215 -3.10 9.15 -0.12
C PRO A 215 -2.97 8.32 1.16
N PHE A 216 -1.89 7.57 1.31
CA PHE A 216 -1.55 6.78 2.49
C PHE A 216 -0.14 7.16 2.98
N PRO A 217 0.06 8.41 3.44
CA PRO A 217 1.39 8.90 3.79
C PRO A 217 2.05 8.14 4.94
N LEU A 218 1.27 7.52 5.85
CA LEU A 218 1.86 6.72 6.93
C LEU A 218 2.38 5.38 6.41
N LEU A 219 1.57 4.61 5.67
CA LEU A 219 1.98 3.35 5.03
C LEU A 219 3.17 3.56 4.09
N ARG A 220 3.23 4.71 3.42
CA ARG A 220 4.34 5.07 2.54
C ARG A 220 5.71 4.95 3.23
N LEU A 221 5.77 5.15 4.55
CA LEU A 221 7.01 4.99 5.32
C LEU A 221 7.50 3.55 5.39
N ALA A 222 6.63 2.55 5.18
CA ALA A 222 7.02 1.13 5.15
C ALA A 222 7.70 0.72 3.84
N LEU A 223 7.71 1.61 2.85
CA LEU A 223 8.37 1.43 1.55
C LEU A 223 9.61 2.33 1.45
N PRO A 224 10.58 2.01 0.59
CA PRO A 224 11.79 2.81 0.39
C PRO A 224 11.49 4.30 0.16
N ARG A 225 12.21 5.20 0.84
CA ARG A 225 12.02 6.66 0.78
C ARG A 225 12.06 7.19 -0.66
N VAL A 226 12.94 6.65 -1.48
CA VAL A 226 12.90 6.83 -2.93
C VAL A 226 12.21 5.62 -3.51
N LEU A 227 10.96 5.78 -3.96
CA LEU A 227 10.23 4.68 -4.60
C LEU A 227 10.79 4.48 -6.01
N PRO A 228 11.34 3.29 -6.33
CA PRO A 228 11.70 3.00 -7.69
C PRO A 228 10.42 2.75 -8.49
N THR A 229 10.17 3.55 -9.52
CA THR A 229 9.16 3.20 -10.52
C THR A 229 9.71 2.05 -11.35
N PRO A 230 9.08 0.86 -11.37
CA PRO A 230 9.58 -0.24 -12.19
C PRO A 230 9.63 0.19 -13.66
N ALA A 231 10.80 0.08 -14.30
CA ALA A 231 11.01 0.57 -15.66
C ALA A 231 9.99 -0.02 -16.65
N TRP A 232 9.62 -1.30 -16.45
CA TRP A 232 8.60 -1.95 -17.25
C TRP A 232 7.24 -1.26 -17.12
N LEU A 233 6.84 -0.83 -15.93
CA LEU A 233 5.54 -0.22 -15.66
C LEU A 233 5.43 1.16 -16.31
N ALA A 234 6.53 1.91 -16.38
CA ALA A 234 6.59 3.20 -17.09
C ALA A 234 6.34 3.07 -18.61
N SER A 235 6.53 1.87 -19.18
CA SER A 235 6.26 1.58 -20.59
C SER A 235 4.85 1.02 -20.85
N VAL A 236 4.06 0.80 -19.80
CA VAL A 236 2.70 0.27 -19.90
C VAL A 236 1.68 1.42 -20.01
N PRO A 237 0.73 1.38 -20.96
CA PRO A 237 -0.33 2.37 -21.03
C PRO A 237 -1.12 2.50 -19.73
N GLU A 238 -1.41 3.72 -19.29
CA GLU A 238 -2.16 3.99 -18.05
C GLU A 238 -3.54 3.33 -18.04
N GLY A 239 -4.18 3.20 -19.21
CA GLY A 239 -5.48 2.55 -19.35
C GLY A 239 -5.48 1.03 -19.16
N LEU A 240 -4.31 0.37 -19.18
CA LEU A 240 -4.24 -1.08 -18.98
C LEU A 240 -4.52 -1.43 -17.52
N ASP A 241 -5.57 -2.22 -17.28
CA ASP A 241 -6.05 -2.57 -15.93
C ASP A 241 -6.49 -1.34 -15.11
N ALA A 242 -7.03 -0.30 -15.78
CA ALA A 242 -7.46 0.95 -15.13
C ALA A 242 -8.42 0.77 -13.93
N PRO A 243 -9.41 -0.15 -13.94
CA PRO A 243 -10.28 -0.37 -12.79
C PRO A 243 -9.66 -1.31 -11.75
N GLY A 244 -8.41 -1.76 -11.93
CA GLY A 244 -7.80 -2.83 -11.13
C GLY A 244 -7.76 -2.52 -9.63
N SER A 245 -7.40 -1.29 -9.26
CA SER A 245 -7.44 -0.86 -7.85
C SER A 245 -8.87 -0.80 -7.30
N ALA A 246 -9.83 -0.27 -8.07
CA ALA A 246 -11.23 -0.21 -7.64
C ALA A 246 -11.82 -1.61 -7.43
N ARG A 247 -11.53 -2.55 -8.33
CA ARG A 247 -11.93 -3.96 -8.19
C ARG A 247 -11.33 -4.64 -6.96
N LEU A 248 -10.05 -4.36 -6.67
CA LEU A 248 -9.43 -4.88 -5.45
C LEU A 248 -10.13 -4.32 -4.21
N PHE A 249 -10.34 -3.00 -4.14
CA PHE A 249 -10.96 -2.34 -3.00
C PHE A 249 -12.41 -2.80 -2.77
N ALA A 250 -13.16 -3.05 -3.83
CA ALA A 250 -14.50 -3.65 -3.77
C ALA A 250 -14.53 -5.01 -3.06
N ARG A 251 -13.41 -5.74 -3.06
CA ARG A 251 -13.28 -7.10 -2.51
C ARG A 251 -12.57 -7.15 -1.16
N LEU A 252 -12.08 -6.02 -0.64
CA LEU A 252 -11.26 -6.02 0.57
C LEU A 252 -12.01 -6.51 1.82
N SER A 253 -13.31 -6.22 1.94
CA SER A 253 -14.13 -6.76 3.03
C SER A 253 -14.19 -8.29 3.03
N ASP A 254 -14.21 -8.89 1.83
CA ASP A 254 -14.22 -10.34 1.69
C ASP A 254 -12.83 -10.92 1.92
N LEU A 255 -11.81 -10.32 1.28
CA LEU A 255 -10.43 -10.79 1.33
C LEU A 255 -9.83 -10.67 2.75
N LEU A 256 -10.23 -9.65 3.50
CA LEU A 256 -9.77 -9.35 4.86
C LEU A 256 -10.99 -9.24 5.81
N PRO A 257 -11.66 -10.36 6.14
CA PRO A 257 -12.90 -10.35 6.91
C PRO A 257 -12.73 -9.74 8.31
N GLU A 258 -11.55 -9.86 8.92
CA GLU A 258 -11.22 -9.23 10.20
C GLU A 258 -11.17 -7.68 10.13
N PHE A 259 -11.07 -7.12 8.93
CA PHE A 259 -11.11 -5.68 8.66
C PHE A 259 -12.34 -5.28 7.83
N ALA A 260 -13.36 -6.14 7.69
CA ALA A 260 -14.57 -5.83 6.94
C ALA A 260 -15.27 -4.56 7.46
N TRP A 261 -15.21 -4.31 8.77
CA TRP A 261 -15.73 -3.09 9.40
C TRP A 261 -15.10 -1.78 8.88
N LEU A 262 -13.89 -1.84 8.32
CA LEU A 262 -13.17 -0.69 7.78
C LEU A 262 -13.55 -0.42 6.32
N PHE A 263 -13.82 -1.48 5.56
CA PHE A 263 -14.02 -1.44 4.11
C PHE A 263 -15.49 -1.44 3.68
N GLY A 264 -16.39 -2.00 4.51
CA GLY A 264 -17.84 -2.09 4.29
C GLY A 264 -18.60 -0.81 4.59
#